data_AF-A0A1Y2XE18-F1
#
_entry.id   AF-A0A1Y2XE18-F1
#
_cell.length_a   1.000
_cell.length_b   1.000
_cell.length_c   1.000
_cell.angle_alpha   90.00
_cell.angle_beta   90.00
_cell.angle_gamma   90.00
#
_symmetry.space_group_name_H-M   'P 1'
#
loop_
_entity.id
_entity.type
_entity.pdbx_description
1 polymer ?
#
loop_
_entity_poly.entity_id
_entity_poly.type
_entity_poly.pdbx_seq_one_letter_code
_entity_poly.pdbx_strand_id
1 'polypeptide(L)'
;MAIETTTEGHDDPASFLSLLEPLPDRSVSLDTTRYVAAGMHHLSQQVVHLDKKVNSIAESVANVVLLVQEIIQTDRPSEQPTRQAAGSDAVEQTPPSILSAPIVPQLRREDIGRFNPGHPDERGVGMVTDGHTLIFTDVNLFVEHIESFLQNPAAAASNETQILSWLETLLTGAAASWWTSELTRLDRRALRLAGLSEILVDLERRFRLDPAVAAVKFDHAKLKLREVAFDENRPLQFVRTKLRYAREMKLLDERDGEWLFVMLQIWFSMDLDVRGILRPPSPEHTLELYLQEISQATPALMSRALQLYH
;
A
#
# COMPACT_ATOMS: atom_id res chain seq x y z
N MET A 1 8.47 25.57 41.30
CA MET A 1 8.39 24.76 40.07
C MET A 1 9.20 25.49 39.01
N ALA A 2 10.42 25.03 38.76
CA ALA A 2 11.23 25.48 37.65
C ALA A 2 11.07 24.43 36.53
N ILE A 3 10.71 24.88 35.33
CA ILE A 3 10.56 24.03 34.15
C ILE A 3 11.92 24.05 33.46
N GLU A 4 12.67 22.95 33.52
CA GLU A 4 13.87 22.75 32.73
C GLU A 4 13.47 22.41 31.29
N THR A 5 13.75 23.32 30.37
CA THR A 5 13.59 23.11 28.93
C THR A 5 14.74 22.24 28.42
N THR A 6 14.43 20.97 28.14
CA THR A 6 15.34 20.03 27.47
C THR A 6 15.44 20.42 26.00
N THR A 7 16.61 20.84 25.56
CA THR A 7 16.92 21.10 24.15
C THR A 7 17.01 19.78 23.38
N GLU A 8 16.08 19.57 22.46
CA GLU A 8 16.11 18.49 21.47
C GLU A 8 17.36 18.61 20.59
N GLY A 9 18.18 17.57 20.58
CA GLY A 9 19.25 17.40 19.59
C GLY A 9 18.63 17.08 18.24
N HIS A 10 18.84 17.96 17.27
CA HIS A 10 18.46 17.77 15.88
C HIS A 10 19.43 16.74 15.25
N ASP A 11 18.94 15.52 14.99
CA ASP A 11 19.69 14.50 14.25
C ASP A 11 19.86 14.97 12.80
N ASP A 12 21.08 15.41 12.45
CA ASP A 12 21.45 15.88 11.12
C ASP A 12 21.69 14.68 10.18
N PRO A 13 20.84 14.46 9.16
CA PRO A 13 21.00 13.36 8.19
C PRO A 13 22.29 13.49 7.35
N ALA A 14 22.94 14.67 7.33
CA ALA A 14 24.21 14.86 6.62
C ALA A 14 25.37 14.05 7.22
N SER A 15 25.29 13.66 8.50
CA SER A 15 26.34 12.90 9.18
C SER A 15 26.46 11.44 8.68
N PHE A 16 25.43 10.91 8.02
CA PHE A 16 25.46 9.58 7.42
C PHE A 16 26.20 9.56 6.07
N LEU A 17 26.16 10.66 5.32
CA LEU A 17 26.76 10.75 3.98
C LEU A 17 28.28 10.97 4.01
N SER A 18 28.82 11.52 5.11
CA SER A 18 30.26 11.71 5.28
C SER A 18 31.05 10.41 5.52
N LEU A 19 30.36 9.30 5.85
CA LEU A 19 30.97 7.98 5.96
C LEU A 19 31.10 7.24 4.62
N LEU A 20 30.64 7.85 3.51
CA LEU A 20 30.62 7.25 2.17
C LEU A 20 31.74 7.75 1.24
N GLU A 21 32.82 8.33 1.77
CA GLU A 21 33.93 8.78 0.92
C GLU A 21 34.53 7.60 0.11
N PRO A 22 34.53 7.68 -1.23
CA PRO A 22 35.07 6.62 -2.07
C PRO A 22 36.60 6.62 -2.00
N LEU A 23 37.18 5.46 -1.67
CA LEU A 23 38.63 5.25 -1.81
C LEU A 23 39.03 5.30 -3.28
N PRO A 24 40.12 6.01 -3.64
CA PRO A 24 40.58 6.06 -5.01
C PRO A 24 41.21 4.72 -5.41
N ASP A 25 40.82 4.24 -6.58
CA ASP A 25 41.44 3.15 -7.34
C ASP A 25 41.63 1.80 -6.65
N ARG A 26 40.59 0.97 -6.68
CA ARG A 26 40.65 -0.46 -7.07
C ARG A 26 39.24 -1.06 -7.10
N SER A 27 38.92 -1.72 -8.22
CA SER A 27 37.81 -2.66 -8.44
C SER A 27 36.69 -2.62 -7.38
N VAL A 28 35.63 -1.86 -7.67
CA VAL A 28 34.43 -1.73 -6.84
C VAL A 28 33.65 -3.06 -6.85
N SER A 29 34.14 -4.02 -6.07
CA SER A 29 33.24 -4.93 -5.37
C SER A 29 32.64 -4.10 -4.25
N LEU A 30 31.42 -3.57 -4.45
CA LEU A 30 30.65 -2.96 -3.37
C LEU A 30 30.66 -3.96 -2.20
N ASP A 31 31.31 -3.58 -1.10
CA ASP A 31 31.36 -4.40 0.11
C ASP A 31 29.98 -4.29 0.78
N THR A 32 29.01 -5.01 0.20
CA THR A 32 27.61 -5.11 0.63
C THR A 32 27.53 -5.40 2.14
N THR A 33 28.52 -6.10 2.67
CA THR A 33 28.70 -6.40 4.10
C THR A 33 28.78 -5.13 4.95
N ARG A 34 29.56 -4.13 4.54
CA ARG A 34 29.71 -2.86 5.29
C ARG A 34 28.44 -2.03 5.23
N TYR A 35 27.78 -2.02 4.08
CA TYR A 35 26.51 -1.32 3.90
C TYR A 35 25.41 -1.93 4.79
N VAL A 36 25.28 -3.26 4.79
CA VAL A 36 24.34 -3.98 5.66
C VAL A 36 24.69 -3.77 7.14
N ALA A 37 25.97 -3.79 7.51
CA ALA A 37 26.38 -3.55 8.89
C ALA A 37 26.04 -2.14 9.39
N ALA A 38 26.24 -1.12 8.54
CA ALA A 38 25.86 0.27 8.85
C ALA A 38 24.34 0.42 8.99
N GLY A 39 23.57 -0.20 8.09
CA GLY A 39 22.11 -0.25 8.18
C GLY A 39 21.60 -0.93 9.45
N MET A 40 22.17 -2.10 9.81
CA MET A 40 21.81 -2.80 11.04
C MET A 40 22.16 -2.00 12.29
N HIS A 41 23.30 -1.30 12.29
CA HIS A 41 23.68 -0.43 13.41
C HIS A 41 22.71 0.74 13.58
N HIS A 42 22.32 1.39 12.46
CA HIS A 42 21.35 2.47 12.49
C HIS A 42 19.97 2.01 13.00
N LEU A 43 19.46 0.87 12.49
CA LEU A 43 18.20 0.28 12.96
C LEU A 43 18.27 -0.08 14.45
N SER A 44 19.40 -0.62 14.92
CA SER A 44 19.60 -0.90 16.34
C SER A 44 19.52 0.36 17.20
N GLN A 45 20.05 1.49 16.73
CA GLN A 45 19.96 2.76 17.46
C GLN A 45 18.52 3.30 17.48
N GLN A 46 17.80 3.19 16.37
CA GLN A 46 16.38 3.58 16.31
C GLN A 46 15.52 2.76 17.27
N VAL A 47 15.73 1.45 17.38
CA VAL A 47 15.01 0.58 18.32
C VAL A 47 15.23 1.03 19.77
N VAL A 48 16.48 1.34 20.15
CA VAL A 48 16.80 1.85 21.49
C VAL A 48 16.14 3.21 21.75
N HIS A 49 16.08 4.08 20.74
CA HIS A 49 15.40 5.36 20.86
C HIS A 49 13.87 5.20 21.01
N LEU A 50 13.27 4.28 20.26
CA LEU A 50 11.85 3.98 20.33
C LEU A 50 11.46 3.40 21.70
N ASP A 51 12.27 2.49 22.24
CA ASP A 51 12.07 1.89 23.56
C ASP A 51 12.03 2.96 24.67
N LYS A 52 12.95 3.94 24.61
CA LYS A 52 12.93 5.11 25.51
C LYS A 52 11.66 5.94 25.40
N LYS A 53 11.15 6.16 24.18
CA LYS A 53 9.90 6.90 23.96
C LYS A 53 8.69 6.14 24.51
N VAL A 54 8.61 4.82 24.28
CA VAL A 54 7.54 3.97 24.82
C VAL A 54 7.53 4.01 26.34
N ASN A 55 8.69 3.89 26.98
CA ASN A 55 8.81 3.97 28.44
C ASN A 55 8.38 5.34 28.98
N SER A 56 8.76 6.44 28.31
CA SER A 56 8.31 7.78 28.69
C SER A 56 6.79 7.97 28.56
N ILE A 57 6.16 7.42 27.52
CA ILE A 57 4.70 7.46 27.35
C ILE A 57 4.02 6.64 28.46
N ALA A 58 4.54 5.45 28.79
CA ALA A 58 3.99 4.61 29.85
C ALA A 58 4.00 5.33 31.22
N GLU A 59 5.07 6.05 31.54
CA GLU A 59 5.16 6.89 32.74
C GLU A 59 4.14 8.03 32.72
N SER A 60 3.96 8.70 31.58
CA SER A 60 2.98 9.78 31.42
C SER A 60 1.54 9.28 31.62
N VAL A 61 1.20 8.11 31.05
CA VAL A 61 -0.12 7.50 31.21
C VAL A 61 -0.37 7.10 32.67
N ALA A 62 0.62 6.54 33.36
CA ALA A 62 0.49 6.20 34.78
C ALA A 62 0.15 7.44 35.63
N ASN A 63 0.78 8.58 35.33
CA ASN A 63 0.50 9.84 36.03
C ASN A 63 -0.92 10.37 35.76
N VAL A 64 -1.42 10.25 34.52
CA VAL A 64 -2.80 10.66 34.17
C VAL A 64 -3.83 9.79 34.89
N VAL A 65 -3.62 8.48 34.95
CA VAL A 65 -4.53 7.54 35.64
C VAL A 65 -4.66 7.88 37.13
N LEU A 66 -3.55 8.22 37.79
CA LEU A 66 -3.56 8.66 39.18
C LEU A 66 -4.37 9.95 39.36
N LEU A 67 -4.20 10.92 38.45
CA LEU A 67 -4.94 12.19 38.50
C LEU A 67 -6.45 11.99 38.33
N VAL A 68 -6.87 11.10 37.42
CA VAL A 68 -8.28 10.78 37.19
C VAL A 68 -8.90 10.07 38.40
N GLN A 69 -8.17 9.17 39.05
CA GLN A 69 -8.65 8.51 40.28
C GLN A 69 -8.88 9.51 41.43
N GLU A 70 -8.06 10.54 41.54
CA GLU A 70 -8.22 11.60 42.56
C GLU A 70 -9.47 12.46 42.31
N ILE A 71 -9.76 12.76 41.04
CA ILE A 71 -10.96 13.50 40.63
C ILE A 71 -12.23 12.69 40.90
N ILE A 72 -12.23 11.38 40.62
CA ILE A 72 -13.41 10.51 40.84
C ILE A 72 -13.74 10.37 42.34
N GLN A 73 -12.74 10.48 43.23
CA GLN A 73 -12.99 10.40 44.67
C GLN A 73 -13.54 11.70 45.27
N THR A 74 -13.39 12.83 44.59
CA THR A 74 -13.80 14.15 45.10
C THR A 74 -15.22 14.56 44.69
N ASP A 75 -15.82 13.90 43.70
CA ASP A 75 -17.14 14.27 43.19
C ASP A 75 -18.15 13.12 43.38
N ARG A 76 -18.73 13.04 44.58
CA ARG A 76 -19.85 12.14 44.90
C ARG A 76 -21.13 12.96 45.05
N PRO A 77 -21.85 13.25 43.95
CA PRO A 77 -23.08 14.04 44.00
C PRO A 77 -24.25 13.20 44.56
N SER A 78 -24.98 13.80 45.50
CA SER A 78 -26.23 13.28 46.06
C SER A 78 -27.34 13.27 45.01
N GLU A 79 -27.94 12.10 44.77
CA GLU A 79 -29.03 11.90 43.81
C GLU A 79 -30.35 12.52 44.30
N GLN A 80 -31.01 13.30 43.43
CA GLN A 80 -32.43 13.64 43.53
C GLN A 80 -33.16 13.18 42.26
N PRO A 81 -34.36 12.56 42.36
CA PRO A 81 -35.09 12.06 41.21
C PRO A 81 -36.04 13.11 40.64
N THR A 82 -35.94 13.41 39.34
CA THR A 82 -36.95 14.23 38.62
C THR A 82 -37.50 13.49 37.41
N ARG A 83 -38.82 13.66 37.27
CA ARG A 83 -39.82 12.95 36.46
C ARG A 83 -39.73 13.12 34.93
N GLN A 84 -40.27 12.09 34.29
CA GLN A 84 -40.90 12.01 32.96
C GLN A 84 -41.53 13.31 32.40
N ALA A 85 -41.42 13.50 31.08
CA ALA A 85 -42.55 13.90 30.23
C ALA A 85 -42.30 13.52 28.76
N ALA A 86 -43.35 12.96 28.14
CA ALA A 86 -43.46 12.66 26.72
C ALA A 86 -43.85 13.91 25.91
N GLY A 87 -43.51 13.91 24.63
CA GLY A 87 -43.94 14.93 23.67
C GLY A 87 -43.79 14.43 22.23
N SER A 88 -44.92 14.06 21.64
CA SER A 88 -45.16 13.79 20.22
C SER A 88 -45.14 15.09 19.42
N ASP A 89 -44.84 15.02 18.12
CA ASP A 89 -45.40 15.80 16.99
C ASP A 89 -44.39 15.81 15.82
N ALA A 90 -44.73 15.93 14.55
CA ALA A 90 -45.93 15.66 13.76
C ALA A 90 -45.44 15.66 12.31
N VAL A 91 -46.10 14.88 11.47
CA VAL A 91 -45.80 14.63 10.06
C VAL A 91 -46.04 15.90 9.21
N GLU A 92 -45.06 16.30 8.41
CA GLU A 92 -45.25 17.26 7.32
C GLU A 92 -44.79 16.63 5.99
N GLN A 93 -45.76 16.23 5.17
CA GLN A 93 -45.57 15.65 3.84
C GLN A 93 -45.53 16.74 2.79
N THR A 94 -44.38 16.92 2.15
CA THR A 94 -44.17 17.79 0.98
C THR A 94 -44.28 16.96 -0.31
N PRO A 95 -44.87 17.46 -1.41
CA PRO A 95 -45.09 16.69 -2.64
C PRO A 95 -43.77 16.44 -3.41
N PRO A 96 -43.59 15.29 -4.09
CA PRO A 96 -42.34 14.99 -4.78
C PRO A 96 -42.21 15.80 -6.09
N SER A 97 -41.29 16.76 -6.07
CA SER A 97 -40.72 17.36 -7.28
C SER A 97 -39.97 16.28 -8.07
N ILE A 98 -40.45 15.98 -9.27
CA ILE A 98 -39.80 15.09 -10.24
C ILE A 98 -38.60 15.84 -10.82
N LEU A 99 -37.52 15.91 -10.05
CA LEU A 99 -36.19 16.20 -10.56
C LEU A 99 -35.70 14.91 -11.21
N SER A 100 -35.52 14.93 -12.54
CA SER A 100 -34.85 13.86 -13.28
C SER A 100 -33.55 13.53 -12.56
N ALA A 101 -33.54 12.39 -11.87
CA ALA A 101 -32.38 11.96 -11.10
C ALA A 101 -31.19 11.84 -12.06
N PRO A 102 -29.99 12.28 -11.66
CA PRO A 102 -28.79 12.06 -12.45
C PRO A 102 -28.67 10.56 -12.70
N ILE A 103 -28.60 10.17 -13.98
CA ILE A 103 -28.39 8.79 -14.40
C ILE A 103 -26.99 8.41 -13.91
N VAL A 104 -26.92 7.75 -12.75
CA VAL A 104 -25.65 7.20 -12.25
C VAL A 104 -25.30 6.03 -13.18
N PRO A 105 -24.16 6.09 -13.88
CA PRO A 105 -23.75 4.99 -14.76
C PRO A 105 -23.63 3.71 -13.94
N GLN A 106 -24.34 2.67 -14.40
CA GLN A 106 -24.38 1.39 -13.72
C GLN A 106 -23.05 0.64 -13.92
N LEU A 107 -22.43 0.22 -12.82
CA LEU A 107 -21.22 -0.60 -12.83
C LEU A 107 -21.50 -1.92 -13.57
N ARG A 108 -20.64 -2.28 -14.53
CA ARG A 108 -20.73 -3.59 -15.18
C ARG A 108 -19.79 -4.56 -14.50
N ARG A 109 -20.18 -5.83 -14.45
CA ARG A 109 -19.39 -6.87 -13.79
C ARG A 109 -18.03 -7.06 -14.46
N GLU A 110 -17.98 -6.93 -15.78
CA GLU A 110 -16.77 -7.08 -16.59
C GLU A 110 -15.73 -5.99 -16.26
N ASP A 111 -16.19 -4.81 -15.83
CA ASP A 111 -15.31 -3.69 -15.47
C ASP A 111 -14.57 -3.95 -14.14
N ILE A 112 -15.11 -4.81 -13.26
CA ILE A 112 -14.48 -5.18 -11.97
C ILE A 112 -13.38 -6.24 -12.17
N GLY A 113 -13.55 -7.15 -13.13
CA GLY A 113 -12.67 -8.29 -13.32
C GLY A 113 -12.88 -9.43 -12.31
N ARG A 114 -11.99 -10.42 -12.32
CA ARG A 114 -12.02 -11.59 -11.42
C ARG A 114 -10.74 -11.68 -10.60
N PHE A 115 -10.83 -12.18 -9.38
CA PHE A 115 -9.68 -12.50 -8.57
C PHE A 115 -9.37 -14.00 -8.63
N ASN A 116 -8.14 -14.33 -9.05
CA ASN A 116 -7.61 -15.68 -9.09
C ASN A 116 -6.10 -15.69 -8.78
N PRO A 117 -5.71 -15.87 -7.50
CA PRO A 117 -4.29 -15.84 -7.12
C PRO A 117 -3.49 -17.01 -7.70
N GLY A 118 -4.14 -18.05 -8.23
CA GLY A 118 -3.49 -19.18 -8.88
C GLY A 118 -3.40 -19.10 -10.41
N HIS A 119 -3.91 -18.02 -11.03
CA HIS A 119 -3.82 -17.87 -12.48
C HIS A 119 -2.36 -17.57 -12.91
N PRO A 120 -1.88 -18.13 -14.04
CA PRO A 120 -0.53 -17.87 -14.52
C PRO A 120 -0.27 -16.38 -14.76
N ASP A 121 0.79 -15.86 -14.17
CA ASP A 121 1.29 -14.49 -14.37
C ASP A 121 2.81 -14.53 -14.52
N GLU A 122 3.25 -14.83 -15.74
CA GLU A 122 4.68 -15.03 -16.07
C GLU A 122 5.54 -13.81 -15.75
N ARG A 123 4.93 -12.62 -15.81
CA ARG A 123 5.63 -11.34 -15.64
C ARG A 123 5.53 -10.80 -14.22
N GLY A 124 4.70 -11.42 -13.37
CA GLY A 124 4.45 -10.99 -12.00
C GLY A 124 3.75 -9.64 -11.91
N VAL A 125 3.05 -9.20 -12.97
CA VAL A 125 2.40 -7.87 -13.02
C VAL A 125 1.28 -7.77 -11.98
N GLY A 126 0.67 -8.88 -11.60
CA GLY A 126 -0.43 -8.96 -10.65
C GLY A 126 -1.82 -8.84 -11.28
N MET A 127 -1.88 -8.58 -12.58
CA MET A 127 -3.11 -8.58 -13.39
C MET A 127 -2.80 -9.10 -14.79
N VAL A 128 -3.72 -9.88 -15.36
CA VAL A 128 -3.61 -10.51 -16.67
C VAL A 128 -4.96 -10.41 -17.39
N THR A 129 -4.93 -10.19 -18.70
CA THR A 129 -6.15 -10.24 -19.52
C THR A 129 -6.23 -11.60 -20.21
N ASP A 130 -7.28 -12.36 -19.92
CA ASP A 130 -7.61 -13.62 -20.58
C ASP A 130 -8.84 -13.41 -21.48
N GLY A 131 -8.58 -13.22 -22.78
CA GLY A 131 -9.58 -12.80 -23.76
C GLY A 131 -10.15 -11.41 -23.44
N HIS A 132 -11.39 -11.37 -22.97
CA HIS A 132 -12.07 -10.14 -22.54
C HIS A 132 -12.19 -10.01 -21.02
N THR A 133 -11.61 -10.95 -20.26
CA THR A 133 -11.71 -10.96 -18.80
C THR A 133 -10.43 -10.44 -18.19
N LEU A 134 -10.53 -9.38 -17.40
CA LEU A 134 -9.45 -8.94 -16.52
C LEU A 134 -9.38 -9.89 -15.31
N ILE A 135 -8.21 -10.48 -15.07
CA ILE A 135 -7.94 -11.40 -13.97
C ILE A 135 -6.83 -10.82 -13.10
N PHE A 136 -7.14 -10.57 -11.84
CA PHE A 136 -6.17 -10.17 -10.83
C PHE A 136 -5.56 -11.42 -10.18
N THR A 137 -4.24 -11.49 -10.19
CA THR A 137 -3.45 -12.52 -9.50
C THR A 137 -2.88 -12.01 -8.19
N ASP A 138 -2.83 -10.68 -8.03
CA ASP A 138 -2.40 -9.99 -6.82
C ASP A 138 -3.61 -9.41 -6.08
N VAL A 139 -3.71 -9.70 -4.78
CA VAL A 139 -4.87 -9.29 -3.98
C VAL A 139 -4.93 -7.79 -3.77
N ASN A 140 -3.78 -7.12 -3.60
CA ASN A 140 -3.77 -5.68 -3.35
C ASN A 140 -4.26 -4.92 -4.59
N LEU A 141 -3.84 -5.35 -5.79
CA LEU A 141 -4.33 -4.74 -7.03
C LEU A 141 -5.84 -4.96 -7.23
N PHE A 142 -6.37 -6.12 -6.82
CA PHE A 142 -7.81 -6.37 -6.86
C PHE A 142 -8.58 -5.47 -5.89
N VAL A 143 -8.06 -5.29 -4.67
CA VAL A 143 -8.64 -4.42 -3.65
C VAL A 143 -8.59 -2.95 -4.10
N GLU A 144 -7.42 -2.44 -4.50
CA GLU A 144 -7.25 -1.08 -5.03
C GLU A 144 -8.20 -0.82 -6.20
N HIS A 145 -8.37 -1.79 -7.10
CA HIS A 145 -9.29 -1.68 -8.22
C HIS A 145 -10.76 -1.62 -7.76
N ILE A 146 -11.16 -2.43 -6.78
CA ILE A 146 -12.49 -2.36 -6.17
C ILE A 146 -12.73 -1.00 -5.50
N GLU A 147 -11.78 -0.53 -4.71
CA GLU A 147 -11.85 0.74 -4.01
C GLU A 147 -12.00 1.93 -4.96
N SER A 148 -11.40 1.85 -6.15
CA SER A 148 -11.55 2.87 -7.18
C SER A 148 -13.02 3.13 -7.58
N PHE A 149 -13.87 2.10 -7.55
CA PHE A 149 -15.31 2.24 -7.80
C PHE A 149 -16.07 2.88 -6.63
N LEU A 150 -15.48 2.93 -5.45
CA LEU A 150 -16.07 3.51 -4.24
C LEU A 150 -15.62 4.96 -4.00
N GLN A 151 -14.64 5.45 -4.77
CA GLN A 151 -14.13 6.82 -4.62
C GLN A 151 -15.15 7.91 -4.96
N ASN A 152 -16.14 7.61 -5.81
CA ASN A 152 -17.22 8.56 -6.13
C ASN A 152 -18.33 8.46 -5.07
N PRO A 153 -18.52 9.47 -4.19
CA PRO A 153 -19.50 9.40 -3.11
C PRO A 153 -20.94 9.23 -3.58
N ALA A 154 -21.27 9.74 -4.78
CA ALA A 154 -22.62 9.63 -5.33
C ALA A 154 -22.98 8.21 -5.79
N ALA A 155 -21.98 7.38 -6.12
CA ALA A 155 -22.16 6.02 -6.62
C ALA A 155 -21.71 4.94 -5.63
N ALA A 156 -20.89 5.30 -4.63
CA ALA A 156 -20.21 4.37 -3.72
C ALA A 156 -21.15 3.31 -3.10
N ALA A 157 -22.25 3.73 -2.48
CA ALA A 157 -23.19 2.80 -1.84
C ALA A 157 -23.88 1.84 -2.83
N SER A 158 -24.19 2.33 -4.03
CA SER A 158 -24.78 1.49 -5.09
C SER A 158 -23.76 0.50 -5.65
N ASN A 159 -22.52 0.96 -5.87
CA ASN A 159 -21.42 0.12 -6.34
C ASN A 159 -21.06 -0.94 -5.31
N GLU A 160 -20.95 -0.59 -4.03
CA GLU A 160 -20.70 -1.53 -2.94
C GLU A 160 -21.76 -2.64 -2.91
N THR A 161 -23.04 -2.28 -2.97
CA THR A 161 -24.15 -3.24 -2.99
C THR A 161 -24.06 -4.18 -4.19
N GLN A 162 -23.74 -3.66 -5.38
CA GLN A 162 -23.57 -4.46 -6.60
C GLN A 162 -22.38 -5.42 -6.49
N ILE A 163 -21.22 -4.92 -6.04
CA ILE A 163 -20.00 -5.71 -5.84
C ILE A 163 -20.26 -6.84 -4.84
N LEU A 164 -20.90 -6.55 -3.70
CA LEU A 164 -21.29 -7.57 -2.72
C LEU A 164 -22.20 -8.65 -3.32
N SER A 165 -23.15 -8.27 -4.17
CA SER A 165 -24.04 -9.22 -4.84
C SER A 165 -23.32 -10.14 -5.82
N TRP A 166 -22.19 -9.69 -6.38
CA TRP A 166 -21.38 -10.44 -7.33
C TRP A 166 -20.16 -11.10 -6.72
N LEU A 167 -19.82 -10.84 -5.47
CA LEU A 167 -18.56 -11.21 -4.84
C LEU A 167 -18.15 -12.66 -5.11
N GLU A 168 -19.01 -13.64 -4.82
CA GLU A 168 -18.68 -15.08 -4.98
C GLU A 168 -18.29 -15.45 -6.41
N THR A 169 -18.77 -14.64 -7.34
CA THR A 169 -18.72 -14.82 -8.78
C THR A 169 -17.53 -14.03 -9.39
N LEU A 170 -16.97 -13.08 -8.63
CA LEU A 170 -15.71 -12.39 -8.89
C LEU A 170 -14.52 -13.23 -8.40
N LEU A 171 -14.71 -14.07 -7.39
CA LEU A 171 -13.70 -15.00 -6.89
C LEU A 171 -13.63 -16.26 -7.74
N THR A 172 -12.42 -16.70 -8.09
CA THR A 172 -12.19 -17.95 -8.84
C THR A 172 -10.94 -18.67 -8.32
N GLY A 173 -10.76 -19.94 -8.73
CA GLY A 173 -9.61 -20.75 -8.32
C GLY A 173 -9.49 -20.90 -6.80
N ALA A 174 -8.29 -20.65 -6.27
CA ALA A 174 -8.02 -20.76 -4.84
C ALA A 174 -8.84 -19.75 -4.00
N ALA A 175 -9.18 -18.57 -4.54
CA ALA A 175 -10.02 -17.61 -3.84
C ALA A 175 -11.46 -18.09 -3.68
N ALA A 176 -12.04 -18.69 -4.73
CA ALA A 176 -13.35 -19.32 -4.64
C ALA A 176 -13.36 -20.53 -3.68
N SER A 177 -12.28 -21.33 -3.68
CA SER A 177 -12.11 -22.45 -2.76
C SER A 177 -12.08 -21.98 -1.31
N TRP A 178 -11.28 -20.95 -1.00
CA TRP A 178 -11.26 -20.34 0.34
C TRP A 178 -12.64 -19.86 0.77
N TRP A 179 -13.31 -19.07 -0.09
CA TRP A 179 -14.62 -18.52 0.22
C TRP A 179 -15.66 -19.61 0.49
N THR A 180 -15.71 -20.66 -0.34
CA THR A 180 -16.77 -21.68 -0.29
C THR A 180 -16.50 -22.82 0.68
N SER A 181 -15.24 -23.23 0.81
CA SER A 181 -14.84 -24.47 1.48
C SER A 181 -14.06 -24.26 2.77
N GLU A 182 -13.27 -23.19 2.88
CA GLU A 182 -12.49 -22.90 4.10
C GLU A 182 -13.30 -22.06 5.09
N LEU A 183 -14.03 -21.05 4.62
CA LEU A 183 -14.93 -20.29 5.47
C LEU A 183 -16.18 -21.10 5.85
N THR A 184 -16.58 -21.04 7.12
CA THR A 184 -17.86 -21.62 7.52
C THR A 184 -19.03 -20.76 7.02
N ARG A 185 -20.24 -21.31 7.08
CA ARG A 185 -21.46 -20.54 6.78
C ARG A 185 -21.65 -19.35 7.72
N LEU A 186 -21.20 -19.48 8.99
CA LEU A 186 -21.29 -18.40 9.96
C LEU A 186 -20.30 -17.29 9.63
N ASP A 187 -19.06 -17.63 9.27
CA ASP A 187 -18.03 -16.65 8.90
C ASP A 187 -18.45 -15.86 7.66
N ARG A 188 -18.91 -16.54 6.61
CA ARG A 188 -19.43 -15.86 5.40
C ARG A 188 -20.59 -14.92 5.71
N ARG A 189 -21.50 -15.31 6.62
CA ARG A 189 -22.61 -14.46 7.04
C ARG A 189 -22.11 -13.26 7.84
N ALA A 190 -21.17 -13.46 8.76
CA ALA A 190 -20.58 -12.39 9.56
C ALA A 190 -19.88 -11.37 8.65
N LEU A 191 -19.03 -11.82 7.73
CA LEU A 191 -18.34 -10.96 6.76
C LEU A 191 -19.32 -10.16 5.89
N ARG A 192 -20.37 -10.79 5.37
CA ARG A 192 -21.42 -10.07 4.61
C ARG A 192 -22.16 -9.02 5.42
N LEU A 193 -22.36 -9.25 6.72
CA LEU A 193 -23.00 -8.27 7.61
C LEU A 193 -22.04 -7.13 7.98
N ALA A 194 -20.74 -7.41 8.01
CA ALA A 194 -19.70 -6.44 8.33
C ALA A 194 -19.42 -5.48 7.16
N GLY A 195 -19.67 -5.90 5.92
CA GLY A 195 -19.64 -5.06 4.72
C GLY A 195 -18.50 -5.40 3.76
N LEU A 196 -18.38 -4.65 2.67
CA LEU A 196 -17.36 -4.93 1.65
C LEU A 196 -15.94 -4.71 2.17
N SER A 197 -15.71 -3.63 2.93
CA SER A 197 -14.39 -3.31 3.50
C SER A 197 -13.79 -4.48 4.29
N GLU A 198 -14.55 -5.07 5.20
CA GLU A 198 -14.09 -6.20 6.02
C GLU A 198 -13.79 -7.45 5.20
N ILE A 199 -14.52 -7.66 4.10
CA ILE A 199 -14.25 -8.74 3.16
C ILE A 199 -12.92 -8.51 2.42
N LEU A 200 -12.64 -7.27 2.02
CA LEU A 200 -11.39 -6.92 1.34
C LEU A 200 -10.20 -7.11 2.28
N VAL A 201 -10.29 -6.66 3.54
CA VAL A 201 -9.27 -6.88 4.57
C VAL A 201 -8.99 -8.37 4.78
N ASP A 202 -10.04 -9.20 4.84
CA ASP A 202 -9.87 -10.65 5.01
C ASP A 202 -9.28 -11.34 3.77
N LEU A 203 -9.60 -10.85 2.56
CA LEU A 203 -8.97 -11.28 1.33
C LEU A 203 -7.48 -10.96 1.32
N GLU A 204 -7.10 -9.72 1.63
CA GLU A 204 -5.70 -9.30 1.74
C GLU A 204 -4.96 -10.18 2.73
N ARG A 205 -5.48 -10.32 3.95
CA ARG A 205 -4.88 -11.15 4.99
C ARG A 205 -4.64 -12.59 4.52
N ARG A 206 -5.56 -13.16 3.74
CA ARG A 206 -5.47 -14.55 3.27
C ARG A 206 -4.48 -14.74 2.11
N PHE A 207 -4.47 -13.80 1.17
CA PHE A 207 -3.80 -13.94 -0.14
C PHE A 207 -2.63 -12.99 -0.34
N ARG A 208 -2.26 -12.20 0.67
CA ARG A 208 -1.06 -11.38 0.68
C ARG A 208 0.17 -12.21 0.32
N LEU A 209 1.04 -11.62 -0.51
CA LEU A 209 2.27 -12.26 -0.91
C LEU A 209 3.20 -12.41 0.30
N ASP A 210 3.70 -13.62 0.52
CA ASP A 210 4.65 -13.88 1.59
C ASP A 210 5.90 -12.98 1.44
N PRO A 211 6.36 -12.28 2.50
CA PRO A 211 7.49 -11.36 2.41
C PRO A 211 8.80 -12.02 1.93
N ALA A 212 9.05 -13.29 2.28
CA ALA A 212 10.25 -13.99 1.82
C ALA A 212 10.15 -14.32 0.32
N VAL A 213 8.96 -14.72 -0.15
CA VAL A 213 8.71 -14.89 -1.59
C VAL A 213 8.84 -13.56 -2.33
N ALA A 214 8.30 -12.46 -1.77
CA ALA A 214 8.44 -11.12 -2.33
C ALA A 214 9.92 -10.71 -2.44
N ALA A 215 10.74 -10.98 -1.42
CA ALA A 215 12.17 -10.72 -1.45
C ALA A 215 12.90 -11.48 -2.56
N VAL A 216 12.60 -12.78 -2.73
CA VAL A 216 13.16 -13.58 -3.83
C VAL A 216 12.76 -12.99 -5.18
N LYS A 217 11.48 -12.64 -5.38
CA LYS A 217 11.01 -12.03 -6.62
C LYS A 217 11.63 -10.65 -6.87
N PHE A 218 11.78 -9.84 -5.82
CA PHE A 218 12.41 -8.53 -5.88
C PHE A 218 13.87 -8.63 -6.29
N ASP A 219 14.64 -9.58 -5.76
CA ASP A 219 16.06 -9.71 -6.12
C ASP A 219 16.27 -10.23 -7.56
N HIS A 220 15.52 -11.28 -7.93
CA HIS A 220 15.72 -12.01 -9.19
C HIS A 220 15.15 -11.31 -10.42
N ALA A 221 14.08 -10.51 -10.28
CA ALA A 221 13.51 -9.82 -11.44
C ALA A 221 14.49 -8.76 -11.98
N LYS A 222 14.75 -8.81 -13.29
CA LYS A 222 15.59 -7.85 -14.02
C LYS A 222 14.82 -7.28 -15.20
N LEU A 223 15.10 -6.02 -15.55
CA LEU A 223 14.57 -5.42 -16.77
C LEU A 223 15.63 -5.44 -17.85
N LYS A 224 15.37 -6.21 -18.91
CA LYS A 224 16.25 -6.27 -20.07
C LYS A 224 15.74 -5.37 -21.18
N LEU A 225 16.66 -4.73 -21.91
CA LEU A 225 16.29 -3.88 -23.04
C LEU A 225 15.49 -4.67 -24.10
N ARG A 226 15.82 -5.95 -24.30
CA ARG A 226 15.08 -6.83 -25.20
C ARG A 226 13.59 -6.95 -24.84
N GLU A 227 13.23 -6.90 -23.56
CA GLU A 227 11.81 -6.97 -23.16
C GLU A 227 11.04 -5.71 -23.56
N VAL A 228 11.73 -4.56 -23.60
CA VAL A 228 11.15 -3.28 -24.03
C VAL A 228 10.85 -3.27 -25.53
N ALA A 229 11.61 -4.02 -26.35
CA ALA A 229 11.32 -4.15 -27.78
C ALA A 229 9.96 -4.84 -28.06
N PHE A 230 9.51 -5.70 -27.14
CA PHE A 230 8.26 -6.45 -27.29
C PHE A 230 7.07 -5.78 -26.62
N ASP A 231 7.30 -4.90 -25.66
CA ASP A 231 6.26 -4.22 -24.89
C ASP A 231 6.76 -2.86 -24.39
N GLU A 232 6.19 -1.79 -24.95
CA GLU A 232 6.52 -0.41 -24.58
C GLU A 232 6.21 -0.10 -23.12
N ASN A 233 5.21 -0.76 -22.52
CA ASN A 233 4.81 -0.50 -21.14
C ASN A 233 5.70 -1.23 -20.12
N ARG A 234 6.62 -2.08 -20.61
CA ARG A 234 7.45 -2.95 -19.79
C ARG A 234 8.29 -2.21 -18.74
N PRO A 235 8.94 -1.06 -19.01
CA PRO A 235 9.72 -0.35 -18.01
C PRO A 235 8.88 0.06 -16.80
N LEU A 236 7.72 0.66 -17.05
CA LEU A 236 6.84 1.14 -15.98
C LEU A 236 6.21 -0.03 -15.22
N GLN A 237 5.78 -1.08 -15.92
CA GLN A 237 5.28 -2.31 -15.29
C GLN A 237 6.33 -2.95 -14.38
N PHE A 238 7.57 -3.03 -14.83
CA PHE A 238 8.68 -3.59 -14.04
C PHE A 238 8.89 -2.81 -12.74
N VAL A 239 8.97 -1.49 -12.83
CA VAL A 239 9.16 -0.63 -11.64
C VAL A 239 7.98 -0.76 -10.67
N ARG A 240 6.74 -0.68 -11.16
CA ARG A 240 5.55 -0.86 -10.32
C ARG A 240 5.49 -2.22 -9.64
N THR A 241 5.86 -3.28 -10.36
CA THR A 241 5.93 -4.64 -9.82
C THR A 241 6.95 -4.73 -8.69
N LYS A 242 8.14 -4.15 -8.88
CA LYS A 242 9.18 -4.10 -7.85
C LYS A 242 8.78 -3.28 -6.63
N LEU A 243 8.15 -2.12 -6.83
CA LEU A 243 7.63 -1.30 -5.72
C LEU A 243 6.61 -2.08 -4.90
N ARG A 244 5.74 -2.88 -5.55
CA ARG A 244 4.81 -3.75 -4.85
C ARG A 244 5.52 -4.79 -3.98
N TYR A 245 6.55 -5.47 -4.51
CA TYR A 245 7.33 -6.41 -3.69
C TYR A 245 8.06 -5.70 -2.53
N ALA A 246 8.57 -4.48 -2.75
CA ALA A 246 9.19 -3.69 -1.70
C ALA A 246 8.21 -3.34 -0.55
N ARG A 247 6.95 -3.02 -0.88
CA ARG A 247 5.89 -2.83 0.12
C ARG A 247 5.59 -4.10 0.90
N GLU A 248 5.57 -5.25 0.23
CA GLU A 248 5.39 -6.54 0.90
C GLU A 248 6.51 -6.89 1.86
N MET A 249 7.74 -6.50 1.51
CA MET A 249 8.92 -6.63 2.35
C MET A 249 9.01 -5.56 3.45
N LYS A 250 8.07 -4.60 3.49
CA LYS A 250 8.10 -3.43 4.38
C LYS A 250 9.34 -2.55 4.20
N LEU A 251 9.93 -2.57 3.01
CA LEU A 251 10.99 -1.63 2.62
C LEU A 251 10.44 -0.27 2.19
N LEU A 252 9.15 -0.24 1.82
CA LEU A 252 8.43 0.96 1.43
C LEU A 252 7.12 1.00 2.23
N ASP A 253 6.86 2.12 2.91
CA ASP A 253 5.60 2.37 3.60
C ASP A 253 4.58 3.04 2.68
N GLU A 254 3.36 3.28 3.19
CA GLU A 254 2.28 3.94 2.43
C GLU A 254 2.59 5.40 2.08
N ARG A 255 3.56 6.02 2.78
CA ARG A 255 3.97 7.42 2.57
C ARG A 255 5.21 7.51 1.67
N ASP A 256 5.66 6.38 1.14
CA ASP A 256 6.83 6.27 0.28
C ASP A 256 8.11 6.88 0.91
N GLY A 257 8.28 6.79 2.24
CA GLY A 257 9.37 7.50 2.96
C GLY A 257 10.78 7.11 2.50
N GLU A 258 10.99 5.84 2.15
CA GLU A 258 12.28 5.28 1.71
C GLU A 258 12.34 5.06 0.18
N TRP A 259 11.50 5.76 -0.58
CA TRP A 259 11.34 5.52 -2.02
C TRP A 259 12.65 5.63 -2.80
N LEU A 260 13.52 6.59 -2.43
CA LEU A 260 14.77 6.84 -3.14
C LEU A 260 15.69 5.63 -3.08
N PHE A 261 15.83 5.03 -1.89
CA PHE A 261 16.66 3.85 -1.68
C PHE A 261 16.11 2.64 -2.44
N VAL A 262 14.80 2.41 -2.35
CA VAL A 262 14.13 1.33 -3.08
C VAL A 262 14.29 1.53 -4.59
N MET A 263 14.09 2.74 -5.10
CA MET A 263 14.22 3.05 -6.53
C MET A 263 15.66 2.90 -7.03
N LEU A 264 16.67 3.23 -6.23
CA LEU A 264 18.07 2.96 -6.57
C LEU A 264 18.31 1.46 -6.76
N GLN A 265 17.79 0.61 -5.85
CA GLN A 265 17.90 -0.85 -6.01
C GLN A 265 17.19 -1.35 -7.26
N ILE A 266 16.01 -0.81 -7.56
CA ILE A 266 15.25 -1.14 -8.77
C ILE A 266 16.04 -0.74 -10.02
N TRP A 267 16.61 0.47 -10.03
CA TRP A 267 17.46 0.96 -11.12
C TRP A 267 18.70 0.06 -11.33
N PHE A 268 19.38 -0.35 -10.25
CA PHE A 268 20.51 -1.28 -10.34
C PHE A 268 20.13 -2.66 -10.89
N SER A 269 18.86 -3.05 -10.77
CA SER A 269 18.35 -4.30 -11.34
C SER A 269 17.98 -4.22 -12.83
N MET A 270 18.19 -3.07 -13.47
CA MET A 270 18.03 -2.89 -14.91
C MET A 270 19.35 -3.14 -15.66
N ASP A 271 19.25 -3.67 -16.88
CA ASP A 271 20.40 -3.88 -17.76
C ASP A 271 21.12 -2.55 -18.07
N LEU A 272 22.42 -2.65 -18.39
CA LEU A 272 23.28 -1.48 -18.64
C LEU A 272 22.76 -0.58 -19.75
N ASP A 273 22.21 -1.14 -20.83
CA ASP A 273 21.65 -0.35 -21.93
C ASP A 273 20.42 0.47 -21.49
N VAL A 274 19.60 -0.06 -20.58
CA VAL A 274 18.46 0.66 -20.01
C VAL A 274 18.96 1.80 -19.13
N ARG A 275 19.94 1.53 -18.26
CA ARG A 275 20.57 2.53 -17.39
C ARG A 275 21.36 3.61 -18.14
N GLY A 276 21.81 3.32 -19.35
CA GLY A 276 22.45 4.31 -20.22
C GLY A 276 21.50 5.40 -20.73
N ILE A 277 20.20 5.10 -20.75
CA ILE A 277 19.15 6.04 -21.19
C ILE A 277 18.39 6.61 -19.98
N LEU A 278 18.03 5.75 -19.02
CA LEU A 278 17.31 6.15 -17.82
C LEU A 278 18.29 6.55 -16.71
N ARG A 279 18.26 7.83 -16.33
CA ARG A 279 19.09 8.36 -15.25
C ARG A 279 18.70 7.75 -13.89
N PRO A 280 19.64 7.62 -12.95
CA PRO A 280 19.31 7.18 -11.59
C PRO A 280 18.36 8.18 -10.91
N PRO A 281 17.52 7.73 -9.97
CA PRO A 281 16.67 8.63 -9.20
C PRO A 281 17.52 9.61 -8.37
N SER A 282 16.98 10.82 -8.18
CA SER A 282 17.63 11.92 -7.44
C SER A 282 16.85 12.22 -6.16
N PRO A 283 17.51 12.65 -5.06
CA PRO A 283 16.83 13.13 -3.85
C PRO A 283 15.96 14.37 -4.08
N GLU A 284 16.16 15.09 -5.17
CA GLU A 284 15.33 16.26 -5.54
C GLU A 284 13.98 15.86 -6.16
N HIS A 285 13.80 14.60 -6.53
CA HIS A 285 12.58 14.11 -7.14
C HIS A 285 11.60 13.56 -6.09
N THR A 286 10.34 13.39 -6.50
CA THR A 286 9.40 12.51 -5.81
C THR A 286 9.30 11.19 -6.56
N LEU A 287 8.76 10.15 -5.93
CA LEU A 287 8.48 8.88 -6.60
C LEU A 287 7.64 9.10 -7.87
N GLU A 288 6.57 9.90 -7.77
CA GLU A 288 5.68 10.21 -8.89
C GLU A 288 6.41 10.86 -10.06
N LEU A 289 7.25 11.88 -9.78
CA LEU A 289 8.04 12.56 -10.81
C LEU A 289 8.99 11.60 -11.51
N TYR A 290 9.62 10.69 -10.76
CA TYR A 290 10.53 9.72 -11.35
C TYR A 290 9.81 8.64 -12.18
N LEU A 291 8.61 8.22 -11.77
CA LEU A 291 7.74 7.35 -12.58
C LEU A 291 7.32 8.04 -13.90
N GLN A 292 7.11 9.36 -13.86
CA GLN A 292 6.87 10.15 -15.06
C GLN A 292 8.12 10.23 -15.96
N GLU A 293 9.32 10.42 -15.40
CA GLU A 293 10.58 10.40 -16.14
C GLU A 293 10.79 9.06 -16.86
N ILE A 294 10.50 7.93 -16.21
CA ILE A 294 10.52 6.59 -16.83
C ILE A 294 9.58 6.53 -18.04
N SER A 295 8.36 7.05 -17.89
CA SER A 295 7.36 7.08 -18.96
C SER A 295 7.84 7.94 -20.15
N GLN A 296 8.46 9.09 -19.87
CA GLN A 296 9.04 9.98 -20.89
C GLN A 296 10.27 9.37 -21.57
N ALA A 297 11.06 8.55 -20.88
CA ALA A 297 12.23 7.86 -21.43
C ALA A 297 11.86 6.64 -22.29
N THR A 298 10.61 6.15 -22.20
CA THR A 298 10.16 4.92 -22.87
C THR A 298 10.34 4.94 -24.40
N PRO A 299 10.00 6.02 -25.14
CA PRO A 299 10.26 6.08 -26.59
C PRO A 299 11.73 5.94 -26.96
N ALA A 300 12.64 6.51 -26.16
CA ALA A 300 14.08 6.40 -26.39
C ALA A 300 14.59 4.97 -26.12
N LEU A 301 14.11 4.35 -25.04
CA LEU A 301 14.38 2.94 -24.73
C LEU A 301 13.90 2.02 -25.85
N MET A 302 12.68 2.23 -26.35
CA MET A 302 12.10 1.45 -27.43
C MET A 302 12.89 1.61 -28.74
N SER A 303 13.22 2.85 -29.12
CA SER A 303 14.07 3.13 -30.29
C SER A 303 15.41 2.40 -30.20
N ARG A 304 16.06 2.44 -29.02
CA ARG A 304 17.33 1.73 -28.80
C ARG A 304 17.16 0.22 -28.85
N ALA A 305 16.07 -0.32 -28.30
CA ALA A 305 15.77 -1.74 -28.30
C ALA A 305 15.57 -2.27 -29.74
N LEU A 306 14.81 -1.54 -30.56
CA LEU A 306 14.59 -1.88 -31.97
C LEU A 306 15.88 -1.82 -32.79
N GLN A 307 16.81 -0.90 -32.49
CA GLN A 307 18.11 -0.86 -33.18
C GLN A 307 19.00 -2.08 -32.91
N LEU A 308 18.86 -2.73 -31.76
CA LEU A 308 19.74 -3.84 -31.35
C LEU A 308 19.16 -5.23 -31.59
N TYR A 309 17.83 -5.36 -31.60
CA TYR A 309 17.14 -6.65 -31.59
C TYR A 309 16.22 -6.86 -32.81
N HIS A 310 16.29 -6.00 -33.82
CA HIS A 310 15.52 -6.05 -35.05
C HIS A 310 16.44 -5.97 -36.28
#